data_AF-A0A6A4IT02-F1
#
_entry.id   AF-A0A6A4IT02-F1
#
_cell.length_a   1.000
_cell.length_b   1.000
_cell.length_c   1.000
_cell.angle_alpha   90.00
_cell.angle_beta   90.00
_cell.angle_gamma   90.00
#
_symmetry.space_group_name_H-M   'P 1'
#
loop_
_entity.id
_entity.type
_entity.pdbx_description
1 polymer ?
#
loop_
_entity_poly.entity_id
_entity_poly.type
_entity_poly.pdbx_seq_one_letter_code
_entity_poly.pdbx_strand_id
1 'polypeptide(L)'
;MRRSRKRNSKSPSLKNLKMRGQAFVIFKDVASASTALRSMQGFPFYDKAMKIQFAKTESDVIAKMKGTFVERPKKTKQRMVTEDPIDNSKKAKKKLAKEQARTQATVMPTRQLPPVGHPGLGPATVPEQPPNQILFLTNLPDETNEMMLSMLFNQFPGFKEVRLVPNRHDIAFVEFENEHQSAEAKMSLNGFKITPTHAMKITFAKK
;
A
#
# COMPACT_ATOMS: atom_id res chain seq x y z
N MET A 1 -21.48 14.15 38.38
CA MET A 1 -21.66 13.07 37.38
C MET A 1 -20.67 13.30 36.22
N ARG A 2 -19.68 12.42 35.98
CA ARG A 2 -18.64 12.62 34.93
C ARG A 2 -19.15 12.17 33.55
N ARG A 3 -19.11 13.04 32.52
CA ARG A 3 -19.30 12.64 31.11
C ARG A 3 -18.01 12.83 30.30
N SER A 4 -17.45 11.71 29.84
CA SER A 4 -16.20 11.68 29.07
C SER A 4 -16.39 12.18 27.64
N ARG A 5 -15.66 13.22 27.24
CA ARG A 5 -15.51 13.60 25.83
C ARG A 5 -14.41 12.74 25.20
N LYS A 6 -14.77 11.72 24.43
CA LYS A 6 -13.82 10.95 23.59
C LYS A 6 -13.10 11.89 22.62
N ARG A 7 -11.85 12.24 22.91
CA ARG A 7 -10.95 12.91 21.94
C ARG A 7 -10.65 11.93 20.82
N ASN A 8 -11.33 12.08 19.70
CA ASN A 8 -11.17 11.23 18.51
C ASN A 8 -9.90 11.63 17.75
N SER A 9 -8.75 11.16 18.23
CA SER A 9 -7.41 11.47 17.71
C SER A 9 -7.16 10.78 16.36
N LYS A 10 -7.80 11.29 15.30
CA LYS A 10 -7.51 10.90 13.92
C LYS A 10 -6.11 11.39 13.54
N SER A 11 -5.14 10.48 13.54
CA SER A 11 -3.84 10.71 12.93
C SER A 11 -4.02 11.06 11.43
N PRO A 12 -3.34 12.11 10.94
CA PRO A 12 -3.41 12.49 9.53
C PRO A 12 -2.52 11.58 8.65
N SER A 13 -2.59 11.82 7.33
CA SER A 13 -1.60 11.38 6.32
C SER A 13 -1.34 9.88 6.12
N LEU A 14 -2.37 9.10 5.77
CA LEU A 14 -2.24 7.92 4.88
C LEU A 14 -3.14 7.98 3.63
N LYS A 15 -3.81 9.11 3.36
CA LYS A 15 -4.92 9.18 2.38
C LYS A 15 -4.73 10.14 1.19
N ASN A 16 -3.56 10.76 1.05
CA ASN A 16 -3.21 11.64 -0.08
C ASN A 16 -1.70 11.65 -0.34
N LEU A 17 -1.20 10.79 -1.25
CA LEU A 17 0.20 10.86 -1.71
C LEU A 17 0.52 12.23 -2.33
N LYS A 18 -0.45 12.82 -3.04
CA LYS A 18 -0.43 14.19 -3.62
C LYS A 18 -0.05 15.31 -2.63
N MET A 19 -0.19 15.08 -1.32
CA MET A 19 0.10 16.08 -0.28
C MET A 19 1.40 15.77 0.50
N ARG A 20 2.14 14.70 0.17
CA ARG A 20 3.45 14.42 0.79
C ARG A 20 4.45 15.48 0.32
N GLY A 21 5.32 15.94 1.23
CA GLY A 21 6.31 17.00 0.95
C GLY A 21 5.73 18.42 0.83
N GLN A 22 4.45 18.64 1.17
CA GLN A 22 3.80 19.94 1.17
C GLN A 22 3.09 20.19 2.50
N ALA A 23 3.07 21.45 2.95
CA ALA A 23 2.40 21.88 4.17
C ALA A 23 1.66 23.21 3.94
N PHE A 24 0.63 23.46 4.75
CA PHE A 24 -0.15 24.70 4.74
C PHE A 24 -0.09 25.33 6.12
N VAL A 25 0.66 26.42 6.25
CA VAL A 25 0.75 27.22 7.48
C VAL A 25 -0.26 28.36 7.39
N ILE A 26 -1.04 28.57 8.45
CA ILE A 26 -2.08 29.60 8.52
C ILE A 26 -1.64 30.64 9.54
N PHE A 27 -1.39 31.86 9.07
CA PHE A 27 -1.14 33.03 9.93
C PHE A 27 -2.45 33.77 10.22
N LYS A 28 -2.50 34.50 11.34
CA LYS A 28 -3.62 35.40 11.67
C LYS A 28 -3.71 36.58 10.70
N ASP A 29 -2.58 37.02 10.17
CA ASP A 29 -2.45 38.20 9.32
C ASP A 29 -1.50 37.98 8.13
N VAL A 30 -1.73 38.75 7.06
CA VAL A 30 -1.01 38.70 5.79
C VAL A 30 0.40 39.29 5.91
N ALA A 31 0.63 40.32 6.75
CA ALA A 31 1.97 40.87 6.95
C ALA A 31 2.90 39.84 7.61
N SER A 32 2.40 39.10 8.62
CA SER A 32 3.15 37.98 9.24
C SER A 32 3.53 36.91 8.22
N ALA A 33 2.59 36.50 7.35
CA ALA A 33 2.86 35.54 6.28
C ALA A 33 3.88 36.07 5.25
N SER A 34 3.81 37.37 4.93
CA SER A 34 4.71 38.03 3.98
C SER A 34 6.14 38.19 4.51
N THR A 35 6.31 38.32 5.82
CA THR A 35 7.62 38.27 6.47
C THR A 35 8.15 36.84 6.53
N ALA A 36 7.34 35.87 6.97
CA ALA A 36 7.74 34.46 7.00
C ALA A 36 8.17 33.94 5.61
N LEU A 37 7.44 34.30 4.55
CA LEU A 37 7.79 33.93 3.18
C LEU A 37 9.16 34.50 2.76
N ARG A 38 9.45 35.76 3.10
CA ARG A 38 10.74 36.39 2.73
C ARG A 38 11.92 35.85 3.55
N SER A 39 11.74 35.67 4.85
CA SER A 39 12.82 35.24 5.76
C SER A 39 13.15 33.75 5.69
N MET A 40 12.21 32.89 5.29
CA MET A 40 12.38 31.42 5.28
C MET A 40 12.45 30.81 3.86
N GLN A 41 12.43 31.62 2.80
CA GLN A 41 12.57 31.11 1.43
C GLN A 41 13.95 30.46 1.23
N GLY A 42 13.97 29.24 0.73
CA GLY A 42 15.21 28.49 0.50
C GLY A 42 15.86 27.91 1.75
N PHE A 43 15.29 28.11 2.95
CA PHE A 43 15.87 27.64 4.21
C PHE A 43 16.14 26.12 4.19
N PRO A 44 17.37 25.64 4.45
CA PRO A 44 17.67 24.21 4.47
C PRO A 44 16.94 23.47 5.60
N PHE A 45 16.14 22.46 5.23
CA PHE A 45 15.29 21.71 6.16
C PHE A 45 15.29 20.22 5.79
N TYR A 46 15.90 19.39 6.64
CA TYR A 46 16.20 17.97 6.35
C TYR A 46 16.81 17.80 4.94
N ASP A 47 17.95 18.46 4.76
CA ASP A 47 18.82 18.37 3.57
C ASP A 47 18.19 18.87 2.26
N LYS A 48 17.08 19.62 2.35
CA LYS A 48 16.37 20.21 1.20
C LYS A 48 15.97 21.66 1.47
N ALA A 49 16.21 22.54 0.49
CA ALA A 49 15.82 23.94 0.56
C ALA A 49 14.28 24.10 0.53
N MET A 50 13.72 24.78 1.53
CA MET A 50 12.27 24.96 1.66
C MET A 50 11.73 25.96 0.62
N LYS A 51 10.69 25.57 -0.14
CA LYS A 51 10.01 26.46 -1.10
C LYS A 51 8.65 26.93 -0.57
N ILE A 52 8.53 28.23 -0.28
CA ILE A 52 7.36 28.87 0.30
C ILE A 52 6.64 29.72 -0.77
N GLN A 53 5.32 29.59 -0.84
CA GLN A 53 4.43 30.33 -1.74
C GLN A 53 3.10 30.59 -1.03
N PHE A 54 2.37 31.64 -1.42
CA PHE A 54 0.99 31.84 -0.96
C PHE A 54 0.05 30.77 -1.52
N ALA A 55 -0.99 30.42 -0.77
CA ALA A 55 -2.01 29.47 -1.22
C ALA A 55 -2.91 30.10 -2.30
N LYS A 56 -3.28 29.31 -3.32
CA LYS A 56 -4.15 29.75 -4.44
C LYS A 56 -5.60 30.07 -4.03
N THR A 57 -5.99 29.72 -2.80
CA THR A 57 -7.34 29.88 -2.25
C THR A 57 -7.25 30.09 -0.76
N GLU A 58 -8.15 30.87 -0.17
CA GLU A 58 -8.23 30.99 1.29
C GLU A 58 -8.53 29.64 1.96
N SER A 59 -7.91 29.44 3.13
CA SER A 59 -8.17 28.31 4.01
C SER A 59 -9.53 28.43 4.67
N ASP A 60 -10.23 27.30 4.82
CA ASP A 60 -11.57 27.23 5.42
C ASP A 60 -11.64 27.86 6.83
N VAL A 61 -10.52 27.87 7.58
CA VAL A 61 -10.43 28.52 8.90
C VAL A 61 -10.52 30.04 8.79
N ILE A 62 -9.78 30.63 7.84
CA ILE A 62 -9.78 32.08 7.60
C ILE A 62 -11.12 32.52 7.02
N ALA A 63 -11.67 31.78 6.06
CA ALA A 63 -13.00 32.06 5.51
C ALA A 63 -14.09 32.02 6.60
N LYS A 64 -13.99 31.10 7.58
CA LYS A 64 -14.92 31.07 8.73
C LYS A 64 -14.75 32.27 9.65
N MET A 65 -13.52 32.70 9.92
CA MET A 65 -13.25 33.91 10.72
C MET A 65 -13.70 35.20 10.02
N LYS A 66 -13.68 35.24 8.68
CA LYS A 66 -14.17 36.36 7.86
C LYS A 66 -15.68 36.33 7.58
N GLY A 67 -16.39 35.27 7.95
CA GLY A 67 -17.80 35.05 7.57
C GLY A 67 -18.01 34.69 6.10
N THR A 68 -16.96 34.57 5.28
CA THR A 68 -17.01 34.28 3.83
C THR A 68 -17.01 32.78 3.50
N PHE A 69 -17.18 31.91 4.49
CA PHE A 69 -17.14 30.46 4.30
C PHE A 69 -18.40 29.91 3.62
N VAL A 70 -18.31 29.76 2.30
CA VAL A 70 -19.21 28.89 1.53
C VAL A 70 -18.78 27.44 1.72
N GLU A 71 -19.69 26.54 2.10
CA GLU A 71 -19.44 25.09 2.04
C GLU A 71 -19.25 24.67 0.58
N ARG A 72 -17.99 24.62 0.14
CA ARG A 72 -17.61 24.02 -1.14
C ARG A 72 -18.22 22.62 -1.20
N PRO A 73 -19.05 22.28 -2.20
CA PRO A 73 -19.70 20.99 -2.26
C PRO A 73 -18.62 19.92 -2.22
N LYS A 74 -18.75 18.99 -1.27
CA LYS A 74 -17.82 17.87 -1.15
C LYS A 74 -17.79 17.20 -2.51
N LYS A 75 -16.66 17.25 -3.21
CA LYS A 75 -16.42 16.35 -4.34
C LYS A 75 -16.37 14.95 -3.76
N THR A 76 -17.55 14.34 -3.64
CA THR A 76 -17.74 12.90 -3.63
C THR A 76 -16.77 12.35 -4.65
N LYS A 77 -15.95 11.38 -4.23
CA LYS A 77 -15.18 10.62 -5.21
C LYS A 77 -16.19 9.83 -6.03
N GLN A 78 -16.68 10.45 -7.11
CA GLN A 78 -16.99 9.73 -8.32
C GLN A 78 -15.71 8.95 -8.64
N ARG A 79 -15.71 7.68 -8.21
CA ARG A 79 -15.18 6.63 -9.05
C ARG A 79 -15.80 6.91 -10.43
N MET A 80 -14.96 7.06 -11.44
CA MET A 80 -15.42 6.98 -12.81
C MET A 80 -15.84 5.52 -13.02
N VAL A 81 -17.08 5.22 -12.65
CA VAL A 81 -17.81 4.08 -13.19
C VAL A 81 -18.27 4.57 -14.55
N THR A 82 -17.60 4.11 -15.59
CA THR A 82 -18.02 4.37 -16.97
C THR A 82 -19.24 3.50 -17.23
N GLU A 83 -20.43 4.04 -17.00
CA GLU A 83 -21.70 3.38 -17.34
C GLU A 83 -22.18 3.94 -18.69
N ASP A 84 -21.77 3.26 -19.76
CA ASP A 84 -22.39 3.41 -21.08
C ASP A 84 -23.83 2.86 -21.04
N PRO A 85 -24.86 3.64 -21.44
CA PRO A 85 -26.25 3.23 -21.30
C PRO A 85 -26.69 2.32 -22.46
N ILE A 86 -26.88 1.02 -22.20
CA ILE A 86 -27.44 0.08 -23.19
C ILE A 86 -28.60 -0.73 -22.59
N ASP A 87 -29.79 -0.26 -22.96
CA ASP A 87 -30.96 -0.96 -23.53
C ASP A 87 -31.36 -2.39 -23.08
N ASN A 88 -32.62 -2.72 -23.38
CA ASN A 88 -33.40 -3.81 -22.83
C ASN A 88 -33.36 -5.09 -23.71
N SER A 89 -33.78 -6.21 -23.11
CA SER A 89 -34.07 -7.51 -23.76
C SER A 89 -32.89 -8.36 -24.31
N LYS A 90 -33.20 -9.65 -24.59
CA LYS A 90 -32.35 -10.69 -25.23
C LYS A 90 -31.32 -11.46 -24.37
N LYS A 91 -31.42 -11.47 -23.03
CA LYS A 91 -30.83 -12.54 -22.18
C LYS A 91 -31.85 -13.60 -21.75
N ALA A 92 -32.37 -14.32 -22.75
CA ALA A 92 -33.14 -15.55 -22.55
C ALA A 92 -32.53 -16.69 -23.38
N LYS A 93 -32.54 -17.91 -22.80
CA LYS A 93 -31.93 -19.18 -23.29
C LYS A 93 -30.45 -19.40 -22.93
N LYS A 94 -30.14 -20.69 -22.69
CA LYS A 94 -28.82 -21.34 -22.58
C LYS A 94 -27.94 -21.13 -21.33
N LYS A 95 -28.53 -21.30 -20.14
CA LYS A 95 -27.91 -22.07 -19.05
C LYS A 95 -28.85 -23.18 -18.57
N LEU A 96 -28.68 -24.39 -19.11
CA LEU A 96 -29.25 -25.64 -18.59
C LEU A 96 -28.45 -26.82 -19.19
N ALA A 97 -28.24 -27.88 -18.41
CA ALA A 97 -27.29 -28.98 -18.66
C ALA A 97 -25.80 -28.51 -18.76
N LYS A 98 -24.81 -29.27 -18.28
CA LYS A 98 -24.79 -30.71 -18.04
C LYS A 98 -24.07 -31.07 -16.74
N GLU A 99 -24.74 -31.86 -15.90
CA GLU A 99 -24.18 -32.61 -14.77
C GLU A 99 -24.41 -34.12 -15.07
N GLN A 100 -23.88 -35.04 -14.25
CA GLN A 100 -23.90 -36.50 -14.44
C GLN A 100 -22.89 -37.03 -15.50
N ALA A 101 -22.13 -38.11 -15.29
CA ALA A 101 -21.99 -39.00 -14.11
C ALA A 101 -20.64 -39.77 -14.08
N ARG A 102 -20.26 -40.26 -12.88
CA ARG A 102 -19.69 -41.59 -12.46
C ARG A 102 -18.71 -42.36 -13.39
N THR A 103 -17.74 -43.19 -12.95
CA THR A 103 -17.12 -43.65 -11.66
C THR A 103 -15.80 -44.43 -12.03
N GLN A 104 -15.01 -45.17 -11.23
CA GLN A 104 -15.06 -45.73 -9.85
C GLN A 104 -13.65 -46.16 -9.36
N ALA A 105 -13.47 -46.32 -8.03
CA ALA A 105 -12.51 -47.24 -7.35
C ALA A 105 -10.98 -47.03 -7.54
N THR A 106 -10.05 -47.50 -6.68
CA THR A 106 -10.00 -47.83 -5.23
C THR A 106 -8.49 -47.99 -4.84
N VAL A 107 -8.17 -48.04 -3.54
CA VAL A 107 -6.88 -48.35 -2.84
C VAL A 107 -5.98 -47.20 -2.31
N MET A 108 -5.61 -47.36 -1.04
CA MET A 108 -4.45 -46.80 -0.31
C MET A 108 -3.36 -47.93 -0.25
N PRO A 109 -2.15 -47.87 0.41
CA PRO A 109 -1.73 -46.97 1.50
C PRO A 109 -0.20 -46.64 1.68
N THR A 110 0.10 -45.89 2.76
CA THR A 110 1.19 -46.15 3.76
C THR A 110 2.60 -45.48 3.68
N ARG A 111 3.06 -45.03 4.86
CA ARG A 111 4.46 -44.71 5.31
C ARG A 111 5.20 -43.54 4.61
N GLN A 112 6.23 -42.87 5.20
CA GLN A 112 6.97 -43.08 6.47
C GLN A 112 7.42 -41.76 7.18
N LEU A 113 8.48 -41.79 8.01
CA LEU A 113 8.84 -40.83 9.09
C LEU A 113 10.14 -39.99 8.84
N PRO A 114 10.49 -38.97 9.68
CA PRO A 114 11.50 -37.93 9.37
C PRO A 114 12.83 -37.98 10.18
N PRO A 115 13.84 -37.16 9.80
CA PRO A 115 14.89 -36.59 10.68
C PRO A 115 14.82 -35.03 10.75
N VAL A 116 15.21 -34.23 11.77
CA VAL A 116 16.09 -34.28 12.99
C VAL A 116 17.37 -33.40 12.86
N GLY A 117 17.62 -32.52 13.84
CA GLY A 117 18.77 -31.59 13.99
C GLY A 117 18.46 -30.13 13.62
N HIS A 118 18.50 -29.08 14.48
CA HIS A 118 19.51 -28.56 15.44
C HIS A 118 20.69 -27.81 14.77
N PRO A 119 21.28 -26.75 15.38
CA PRO A 119 20.64 -25.47 15.75
C PRO A 119 21.46 -24.24 15.26
N GLY A 120 20.86 -23.04 15.15
CA GLY A 120 21.60 -21.84 14.74
C GLY A 120 20.93 -20.50 15.07
N LEU A 121 21.72 -19.48 15.42
CA LEU A 121 21.24 -18.14 15.77
C LEU A 121 20.83 -17.36 14.49
N GLY A 122 19.61 -16.84 14.45
CA GLY A 122 19.10 -16.07 13.31
C GLY A 122 19.14 -14.54 13.50
N PRO A 123 18.79 -13.76 12.45
CA PRO A 123 18.67 -12.30 12.55
C PRO A 123 17.20 -11.82 12.60
N ALA A 124 16.75 -11.42 13.79
CA ALA A 124 15.52 -10.67 14.05
C ALA A 124 14.26 -11.16 13.31
N THR A 125 13.54 -12.11 13.90
CA THR A 125 12.19 -12.49 13.46
C THR A 125 11.25 -11.28 13.51
N VAL A 126 10.92 -10.71 12.34
CA VAL A 126 9.78 -9.79 12.22
C VAL A 126 8.55 -10.62 12.56
N PRO A 127 7.67 -10.19 13.50
CA PRO A 127 6.58 -11.02 13.99
C PRO A 127 5.75 -11.53 12.82
N GLU A 128 5.59 -12.85 12.74
CA GLU A 128 4.95 -13.49 11.59
C GLU A 128 3.50 -13.02 11.49
N GLN A 129 3.23 -12.23 10.44
CA GLN A 129 1.86 -11.83 10.13
C GLN A 129 1.12 -13.06 9.58
N PRO A 130 -0.19 -13.22 9.86
CA PRO A 130 -0.96 -14.32 9.29
C PRO A 130 -0.86 -14.37 7.76
N PRO A 131 -0.98 -15.56 7.13
CA PRO A 131 -0.96 -15.72 5.69
C PRO A 131 -1.79 -14.67 4.94
N ASN A 132 -1.25 -14.18 3.84
CA ASN A 132 -1.81 -13.10 3.05
C ASN A 132 -1.34 -13.23 1.60
N GLN A 133 -2.23 -13.00 0.63
CA GLN A 133 -1.88 -12.97 -0.80
C GLN A 133 -0.87 -11.87 -1.15
N ILE A 134 -0.74 -10.83 -0.31
CA ILE A 134 0.26 -9.76 -0.46
C ILE A 134 1.49 -10.03 0.40
N LEU A 135 2.66 -9.99 -0.22
CA LEU A 135 3.97 -9.96 0.43
C LEU A 135 4.47 -8.53 0.61
N PHE A 136 5.22 -8.31 1.68
CA PHE A 136 5.96 -7.08 1.98
C PHE A 136 7.45 -7.37 1.99
N LEU A 137 8.17 -6.73 1.07
CA LEU A 137 9.61 -6.84 0.84
C LEU A 137 10.31 -5.68 1.52
N THR A 138 11.48 -5.96 2.10
CA THR A 138 12.33 -5.01 2.82
C THR A 138 13.80 -5.28 2.54
N ASN A 139 14.67 -4.29 2.78
CA ASN A 139 16.12 -4.36 2.54
C ASN A 139 16.47 -4.55 1.05
N LEU A 140 15.75 -3.85 0.18
CA LEU A 140 16.03 -3.75 -1.24
C LEU A 140 17.11 -2.67 -1.51
N PRO A 141 18.09 -2.90 -2.42
CA PRO A 141 18.95 -1.84 -2.95
C PRO A 141 18.16 -0.69 -3.60
N ASP A 142 18.67 0.54 -3.57
CA ASP A 142 18.02 1.69 -4.23
C ASP A 142 17.87 1.53 -5.76
N GLU A 143 18.74 0.73 -6.38
CA GLU A 143 18.69 0.37 -7.81
C GLU A 143 17.56 -0.63 -8.14
N THR A 144 16.86 -1.16 -7.13
CA THR A 144 15.80 -2.17 -7.31
C THR A 144 14.58 -1.57 -8.00
N ASN A 145 14.25 -2.12 -9.16
CA ASN A 145 13.10 -1.71 -9.95
C ASN A 145 12.01 -2.79 -10.04
N GLU A 146 10.83 -2.38 -10.51
CA GLU A 146 9.64 -3.22 -10.64
C GLU A 146 9.84 -4.39 -11.61
N MET A 147 10.65 -4.21 -12.65
CA MET A 147 10.93 -5.20 -13.70
C MET A 147 11.77 -6.37 -13.16
N MET A 148 12.83 -6.08 -12.41
CA MET A 148 13.68 -7.11 -11.78
C MET A 148 12.90 -7.90 -10.73
N LEU A 149 12.09 -7.23 -9.91
CA LEU A 149 11.20 -7.91 -8.96
C LEU A 149 10.13 -8.74 -9.70
N SER A 150 9.55 -8.23 -10.79
CA SER A 150 8.58 -8.99 -11.58
C SER A 150 9.22 -10.25 -12.18
N MET A 151 10.46 -10.17 -12.70
CA MET A 151 11.20 -11.35 -13.16
C MET A 151 11.42 -12.39 -12.04
N LEU A 152 11.80 -11.95 -10.84
CA LEU A 152 12.02 -12.82 -9.68
C LEU A 152 10.74 -13.50 -9.16
N PHE A 153 9.60 -12.83 -9.22
CA PHE A 153 8.33 -13.35 -8.65
C PHE A 153 7.40 -14.02 -9.69
N ASN A 154 7.51 -13.69 -10.99
CA ASN A 154 6.72 -14.30 -12.06
C ASN A 154 7.04 -15.79 -12.29
N GLN A 155 8.16 -16.31 -11.75
CA GLN A 155 8.45 -17.75 -11.76
C GLN A 155 7.53 -18.56 -10.81
N PHE A 156 6.82 -17.89 -9.88
CA PHE A 156 5.86 -18.51 -8.98
C PHE A 156 4.43 -18.37 -9.53
N PRO A 157 3.59 -19.41 -9.42
CA PRO A 157 2.24 -19.37 -9.96
C PRO A 157 1.38 -18.31 -9.25
N GLY A 158 0.42 -17.74 -9.98
CA GLY A 158 -0.53 -16.76 -9.43
C GLY A 158 0.05 -15.39 -9.08
N PHE A 159 1.28 -15.06 -9.50
CA PHE A 159 1.82 -13.68 -9.44
C PHE A 159 0.91 -12.68 -10.19
N LYS A 160 0.69 -11.47 -9.62
CA LYS A 160 -0.14 -10.41 -10.23
C LYS A 160 0.61 -9.11 -10.49
N GLU A 161 1.05 -8.42 -9.43
CA GLU A 161 1.69 -7.10 -9.50
C GLU A 161 2.85 -6.98 -8.50
N VAL A 162 3.86 -6.19 -8.87
CA VAL A 162 4.82 -5.60 -7.93
C VAL A 162 4.45 -4.13 -7.76
N ARG A 163 4.47 -3.63 -6.52
CA ARG A 163 4.21 -2.22 -6.22
C ARG A 163 5.29 -1.66 -5.28
N LEU A 164 6.26 -0.96 -5.87
CA LEU A 164 7.25 -0.15 -5.15
C LEU A 164 6.57 0.99 -4.37
N VAL A 165 7.20 1.46 -3.29
CA VAL A 165 6.67 2.58 -2.50
C VAL A 165 7.28 3.91 -2.98
N PRO A 166 6.47 4.89 -3.45
CA PRO A 166 7.00 6.16 -3.93
C PRO A 166 7.83 6.89 -2.86
N ASN A 167 9.06 7.28 -3.19
CA ASN A 167 10.06 7.84 -2.27
C ASN A 167 10.43 6.90 -1.10
N ARG A 168 10.54 5.59 -1.37
CA ARG A 168 11.15 4.53 -0.54
C ARG A 168 11.48 3.31 -1.41
N HIS A 169 12.71 3.24 -1.89
CA HIS A 169 13.19 2.17 -2.78
C HIS A 169 13.59 0.91 -2.00
N ASP A 170 13.78 1.05 -0.68
CA ASP A 170 14.09 0.01 0.31
C ASP A 170 12.98 -1.05 0.51
N ILE A 171 11.77 -0.77 0.01
CA ILE A 171 10.57 -1.59 0.24
C ILE A 171 9.66 -1.71 -0.99
N ALA A 172 9.04 -2.89 -1.13
CA ALA A 172 8.04 -3.17 -2.15
C ALA A 172 6.90 -4.03 -1.57
N PHE A 173 5.78 -4.06 -2.30
CA PHE A 173 4.75 -5.08 -2.13
C PHE A 173 4.68 -5.97 -3.37
N VAL A 174 4.34 -7.24 -3.20
CA VAL A 174 4.06 -8.16 -4.31
C VAL A 174 2.72 -8.82 -4.03
N GLU A 175 1.77 -8.74 -4.97
CA GLU A 175 0.48 -9.41 -4.83
C GLU A 175 0.44 -10.72 -5.64
N PHE A 176 -0.07 -11.77 -5.00
CA PHE A 176 -0.46 -13.04 -5.60
C PHE A 176 -1.98 -13.20 -5.64
N GLU A 177 -2.45 -14.20 -6.38
CA GLU A 177 -3.84 -14.64 -6.38
C GLU A 177 -4.29 -15.19 -5.03
N ASN A 178 -3.48 -16.07 -4.43
CA ASN A 178 -3.84 -16.83 -3.23
C ASN A 178 -2.71 -16.80 -2.17
N GLU A 179 -3.06 -16.90 -0.89
CA GLU A 179 -2.10 -16.86 0.23
C GLU A 179 -1.16 -18.08 0.32
N HIS A 180 -1.49 -19.18 -0.36
CA HIS A 180 -0.61 -20.34 -0.49
C HIS A 180 0.55 -20.06 -1.46
N GLN A 181 0.26 -19.45 -2.61
CA GLN A 181 1.25 -19.12 -3.65
C GLN A 181 2.23 -18.04 -3.18
N SER A 182 1.75 -17.04 -2.40
CA SER A 182 2.63 -16.08 -1.74
C SER A 182 3.46 -16.71 -0.60
N ALA A 183 2.96 -17.75 0.07
CA ALA A 183 3.73 -18.47 1.10
C ALA A 183 4.92 -19.23 0.50
N GLU A 184 4.74 -19.90 -0.65
CA GLU A 184 5.81 -20.54 -1.40
C GLU A 184 6.87 -19.54 -1.86
N ALA A 185 6.45 -18.45 -2.52
CA ALA A 185 7.34 -17.38 -2.96
C ALA A 185 8.13 -16.74 -1.78
N LYS A 186 7.47 -16.53 -0.63
CA LYS A 186 8.13 -16.10 0.62
C LYS A 186 9.17 -17.11 1.08
N MET A 187 8.87 -18.41 1.09
CA MET A 187 9.79 -19.44 1.57
C MET A 187 11.02 -19.59 0.66
N SER A 188 10.85 -19.50 -0.67
CA SER A 188 11.95 -19.64 -1.62
C SER A 188 12.82 -18.39 -1.79
N LEU A 189 12.26 -17.18 -1.63
CA LEU A 189 12.98 -15.92 -1.89
C LEU A 189 13.37 -15.11 -0.63
N ASN A 190 12.92 -15.48 0.58
CA ASN A 190 13.32 -14.75 1.79
C ASN A 190 14.80 -14.97 2.11
N GLY A 191 15.58 -13.88 2.13
CA GLY A 191 17.04 -13.92 2.26
C GLY A 191 17.78 -13.98 0.92
N PHE A 192 17.07 -13.99 -0.22
CA PHE A 192 17.69 -13.97 -1.54
C PHE A 192 18.51 -12.69 -1.75
N LYS A 193 19.71 -12.84 -2.30
CA LYS A 193 20.64 -11.73 -2.57
C LYS A 193 20.34 -11.09 -3.92
N ILE A 194 19.67 -9.94 -3.92
CA ILE A 194 19.42 -9.14 -5.13
C ILE A 194 20.74 -8.58 -5.68
N THR A 195 21.61 -8.11 -4.79
CA THR A 195 23.01 -7.81 -5.08
C THR A 195 23.90 -8.61 -4.11
N PRO A 196 25.20 -8.85 -4.41
CA PRO A 196 26.07 -9.66 -3.55
C PRO A 196 26.11 -9.22 -2.07
N THR A 197 25.85 -7.93 -1.84
CA THR A 197 25.82 -7.24 -0.54
C THR A 197 24.43 -7.20 0.12
N HIS A 198 23.32 -7.21 -0.64
CA HIS A 198 21.97 -7.03 -0.09
C HIS A 198 21.07 -8.27 -0.25
N ALA A 199 20.80 -8.93 0.88
CA ALA A 199 19.75 -9.94 0.99
C ALA A 199 18.39 -9.28 1.26
N MET A 200 17.41 -9.48 0.38
CA MET A 200 16.04 -9.00 0.60
C MET A 200 15.32 -9.86 1.64
N LYS A 201 14.43 -9.24 2.41
CA LYS A 201 13.66 -9.88 3.48
C LYS A 201 12.17 -9.78 3.22
N ILE A 202 11.50 -10.93 3.23
CA ILE A 202 10.10 -11.08 2.82
C ILE A 202 9.24 -11.47 4.02
N THR A 203 8.13 -10.77 4.18
CA THR A 203 7.09 -11.08 5.18
C THR A 203 5.71 -11.02 4.53
N PHE A 204 4.69 -11.64 5.13
CA PHE A 204 3.31 -11.36 4.73
C PHE A 204 2.95 -9.92 5.08
N ALA A 205 2.26 -9.23 4.18
CA ALA A 205 1.77 -7.87 4.43
C ALA A 205 0.67 -7.87 5.50
N LYS A 206 0.50 -6.73 6.17
CA LYS A 206 -0.57 -6.55 7.17
C LYS A 206 -1.93 -6.45 6.48
N LYS A 207 -2.94 -7.10 7.07
CA LYS A 207 -4.36 -6.97 6.71
C LYS A 207 -4.93 -5.67 7.31
#